data_AF-A0A352CUN5-F1
#
_entry.id   AF-A0A352CUN5-F1
#
_cell.length_a   1.000
_cell.length_b   1.000
_cell.length_c   1.000
_cell.angle_alpha   90.00
_cell.angle_beta   90.00
_cell.angle_gamma   90.00
#
_symmetry.space_group_name_H-M   'P 1'
#
loop_
_entity.id
_entity.type
_entity.pdbx_description
1 polymer ?
#
loop_
_entity_poly.entity_id
_entity_poly.type
_entity_poly.pdbx_seq_one_letter_code
_entity_poly.pdbx_strand_id
1 'polypeptide(L)'
;MFEKFGELGSAEEINELAENLFNEQDEESLKALAKENGIPKEYVDMYLTGDIPSLCDCQTAALGKIEVEAKELKPKDIMEDWVEYLRCQIVESEELAKDVRSKEKSLKGMIGALLKWSFAHQRTIEKDILQAAGIKNTGKVTLGIPGMGQAKKIIKEYYMGEKA
;
A
#
# COMPACT_ATOMS: atom_id res chain seq x y z
N MET A 1 6.44 -12.91 4.80
CA MET A 1 6.30 -11.50 5.25
C MET A 1 6.18 -11.50 6.76
N PHE A 2 6.81 -10.55 7.46
CA PHE A 2 6.71 -10.41 8.93
C PHE A 2 7.12 -11.66 9.74
N GLU A 3 8.26 -12.27 9.43
CA GLU A 3 8.68 -13.56 9.99
C GLU A 3 9.46 -13.46 11.30
N LYS A 4 10.33 -12.45 11.46
CA LYS A 4 11.20 -12.33 12.64
C LYS A 4 10.56 -11.50 13.74
N PHE A 5 9.89 -10.41 13.39
CA PHE A 5 9.37 -9.43 14.35
C PHE A 5 7.84 -9.38 14.40
N GLY A 6 7.18 -10.08 13.49
CA GLY A 6 5.72 -10.05 13.35
C GLY A 6 5.24 -8.75 12.72
N GLU A 7 3.92 -8.66 12.50
CA GLU A 7 3.32 -7.46 11.90
C GLU A 7 3.23 -6.36 12.95
N LEU A 8 4.03 -5.30 12.78
CA LEU A 8 3.99 -4.10 13.61
C LEU A 8 2.92 -3.14 13.08
N GLY A 9 2.08 -2.61 13.98
CA GLY A 9 0.85 -1.91 13.61
C GLY A 9 1.00 -0.41 13.40
N SER A 10 2.13 0.17 13.80
CA SER A 10 2.37 1.61 13.74
C SER A 10 3.85 1.95 13.59
N ALA A 11 4.16 3.22 13.32
CA ALA A 11 5.53 3.71 13.32
C ALA A 11 6.13 3.70 14.72
N GLU A 12 5.33 3.94 15.75
CA GLU A 12 5.72 3.89 17.17
C GLU A 12 6.17 2.48 17.56
N GLU A 13 5.39 1.43 17.23
CA GLU A 13 5.79 0.03 17.48
C GLU A 13 7.14 -0.31 16.81
N ILE A 14 7.40 0.20 15.61
CA ILE A 14 8.67 0.01 14.90
C ILE A 14 9.81 0.74 15.59
N ASN A 15 9.60 2.01 15.95
CA ASN A 15 10.63 2.86 16.54
C ASN A 15 10.99 2.41 17.97
N GLU A 16 10.02 1.99 18.79
CA GLU A 16 10.27 1.43 20.12
C GLU A 16 11.16 0.18 20.04
N LEU A 17 10.88 -0.71 19.09
CA LEU A 17 11.71 -1.90 18.88
C LEU A 17 13.10 -1.52 18.32
N ALA A 18 13.18 -0.55 17.42
CA ALA A 18 14.45 -0.05 16.90
C ALA A 18 15.33 0.56 18.00
N GLU A 19 14.75 1.33 18.92
CA GLU A 19 15.45 1.94 20.06
C GLU A 19 15.99 0.87 21.02
N ASN A 20 15.19 -0.17 21.32
CA ASN A 20 15.66 -1.29 22.13
C ASN A 20 16.86 -2.01 21.49
N LEU A 21 16.77 -2.32 20.20
CA LEU A 21 17.86 -2.96 19.46
C LEU A 21 19.12 -2.08 19.40
N PHE A 22 18.94 -0.77 19.24
CA PHE A 22 20.04 0.20 19.26
C PHE A 22 20.75 0.22 20.62
N ASN A 23 20.00 0.26 21.72
CA ASN A 23 20.54 0.25 23.08
C ASN A 23 21.27 -1.07 23.42
N GLU A 24 20.82 -2.18 22.84
CA GLU A 24 21.47 -3.49 22.93
C GLU A 24 22.68 -3.64 22.00
N GLN A 25 22.96 -2.63 21.15
CA GLN A 25 24.00 -2.66 20.12
C GLN A 25 23.81 -3.79 19.09
N ASP A 26 22.56 -4.24 18.89
CA ASP A 26 22.20 -5.27 17.90
C ASP A 26 21.84 -4.63 16.54
N GLU A 27 22.87 -4.12 15.87
CA GLU A 27 22.71 -3.53 14.53
C GLU A 27 22.19 -4.53 13.49
N GLU A 28 22.50 -5.83 13.64
CA GLU A 28 22.08 -6.86 12.69
C GLU A 28 20.56 -7.02 12.73
N SER A 29 19.99 -7.12 13.93
CA SER A 29 18.54 -7.15 14.11
C SER A 29 17.88 -5.84 13.70
N LEU A 30 18.52 -4.69 13.92
CA LEU A 30 17.98 -3.40 13.46
C LEU A 30 17.89 -3.33 11.93
N LYS A 31 18.92 -3.79 11.22
CA LYS A 31 18.90 -3.94 9.75
C LYS A 31 17.84 -4.94 9.30
N ALA A 32 17.65 -6.03 10.03
CA ALA A 32 16.60 -7.01 9.76
C ALA A 32 15.19 -6.42 9.97
N LEU A 33 14.99 -5.63 11.03
CA LEU A 33 13.73 -4.97 11.34
C LEU A 33 13.33 -4.01 10.22
N ALA A 34 14.26 -3.17 9.77
CA ALA A 34 14.03 -2.25 8.66
C ALA A 34 13.68 -3.00 7.38
N LYS A 35 14.44 -4.04 7.02
CA LYS A 35 14.19 -4.86 5.84
C LYS A 35 12.82 -5.53 5.86
N GLU A 36 12.43 -6.10 7.00
CA GLU A 36 11.14 -6.77 7.18
C GLU A 36 9.95 -5.80 7.06
N ASN A 37 10.17 -4.52 7.41
CA ASN A 37 9.17 -3.46 7.32
C ASN A 37 9.27 -2.62 6.04
N GLY A 38 10.13 -3.00 5.08
CA GLY A 38 10.30 -2.28 3.82
C GLY A 38 10.95 -0.91 3.95
N ILE A 39 11.61 -0.62 5.08
CA ILE A 39 12.32 0.63 5.33
C ILE A 39 13.68 0.59 4.59
N PRO A 40 14.03 1.61 3.80
CA PRO A 40 15.29 1.65 3.07
C PRO A 40 16.50 1.63 4.02
N LYS A 41 17.59 1.01 3.59
CA LYS A 41 18.83 0.94 4.37
C LYS A 41 19.38 2.34 4.73
N GLU A 42 19.17 3.32 3.86
CA GLU A 42 19.60 4.71 4.10
C GLU A 42 19.02 5.28 5.41
N TYR A 43 17.78 4.94 5.76
CA TYR A 43 17.18 5.34 7.04
C TYR A 43 17.83 4.65 8.24
N VAL A 44 18.24 3.39 8.08
CA VAL A 44 19.01 2.67 9.11
C VAL A 44 20.34 3.35 9.35
N ASP A 45 21.07 3.65 8.26
CA ASP A 45 22.37 4.27 8.35
C ASP A 45 22.26 5.67 9.02
N MET A 46 21.28 6.49 8.63
CA MET A 46 20.98 7.78 9.25
C MET A 46 20.56 7.68 10.73
N TYR A 47 19.81 6.62 11.10
CA TYR A 47 19.41 6.41 12.50
C TYR A 47 20.61 6.04 13.36
N LEU A 48 21.49 5.15 12.86
CA LEU A 48 22.70 4.72 13.56
C LEU A 48 23.72 5.85 13.75
N THR A 49 23.82 6.79 12.79
CA THR A 49 24.69 7.98 12.90
C THR A 49 24.08 9.10 13.73
N GLY A 50 22.79 9.00 14.09
CA GLY A 50 22.05 10.04 14.81
C GLY A 50 21.59 11.22 13.94
N ASP A 51 21.61 11.07 12.61
CA ASP A 51 21.11 12.08 11.66
C ASP A 51 19.59 12.20 11.70
N ILE A 52 18.88 11.14 12.07
CA ILE A 52 17.43 11.13 12.32
C ILE A 52 17.12 10.60 13.73
N PRO A 53 16.10 11.16 14.42
CA PRO A 53 15.78 10.79 15.80
C PRO A 53 15.03 9.45 15.91
N SER A 54 14.44 8.96 14.82
CA SER A 54 13.66 7.73 14.78
C SER A 54 13.86 7.01 13.44
N LEU A 55 13.76 5.68 13.44
CA LEU A 55 14.01 4.87 12.25
C LEU A 55 13.02 5.18 11.10
N CYS A 56 11.77 5.47 11.44
CA CYS A 56 10.75 5.85 10.46
C CYS A 56 9.71 6.83 11.03
N ASP A 57 9.08 7.59 10.15
CA ASP A 57 7.82 8.29 10.41
C ASP A 57 6.61 7.46 9.92
N CYS A 58 5.40 7.97 10.11
CA CYS A 58 4.17 7.31 9.67
C CYS A 58 4.16 6.98 8.17
N GLN A 59 4.68 7.90 7.33
CA GLN A 59 4.67 7.75 5.88
C GLN A 59 5.66 6.69 5.43
N THR A 60 6.89 6.71 5.96
CA THR A 60 7.94 5.72 5.70
C THR A 60 7.48 4.33 6.14
N ALA A 61 6.86 4.22 7.32
CA ALA A 61 6.32 2.94 7.82
C ALA A 61 5.19 2.37 6.95
N ALA A 62 4.29 3.24 6.47
CA ALA A 62 3.18 2.87 5.60
C ALA A 62 3.66 2.48 4.19
N LEU A 63 4.52 3.30 3.56
CA LEU A 63 5.12 3.02 2.26
C LEU A 63 5.93 1.72 2.31
N GLY A 64 6.69 1.50 3.39
CA GLY A 64 7.41 0.26 3.64
C GLY A 64 6.47 -0.95 3.67
N LYS A 65 5.35 -0.89 4.41
CA LYS A 65 4.34 -1.94 4.40
C LYS A 65 3.82 -2.23 2.98
N ILE A 66 3.44 -1.19 2.23
CA ILE A 66 2.94 -1.33 0.85
C ILE A 66 3.98 -1.95 -0.07
N GLU A 67 5.26 -1.61 0.09
CA GLU A 67 6.34 -2.20 -0.69
C GLU A 67 6.51 -3.71 -0.41
N VAL A 68 6.42 -4.13 0.85
CA VAL A 68 6.48 -5.56 1.20
C VAL A 68 5.25 -6.31 0.67
N GLU A 69 4.05 -5.73 0.81
CA GLU A 69 2.81 -6.34 0.32
C GLU A 69 2.77 -6.42 -1.22
N ALA A 70 3.23 -5.38 -1.92
CA ALA A 70 3.30 -5.38 -3.38
C ALA A 70 4.29 -6.41 -3.92
N LYS A 71 5.44 -6.62 -3.26
CA LYS A 71 6.42 -7.66 -3.64
C LYS A 71 5.83 -9.07 -3.59
N GLU A 72 4.99 -9.34 -2.60
CA GLU A 72 4.30 -10.62 -2.47
C GLU A 72 3.16 -10.74 -3.49
N LEU A 73 2.31 -9.72 -3.60
CA LEU A 73 1.09 -9.74 -4.41
C LEU A 73 1.37 -9.67 -5.92
N LYS A 74 2.46 -9.00 -6.33
CA LYS A 74 2.86 -8.80 -7.73
C LYS A 74 1.72 -8.25 -8.59
N PRO A 75 1.15 -7.08 -8.23
CA PRO A 75 0.13 -6.42 -9.04
C PRO A 75 0.65 -6.17 -10.46
N LYS A 76 -0.28 -6.09 -11.43
CA LYS A 76 0.01 -5.86 -12.85
C LYS A 76 -0.96 -4.86 -13.44
N ASP A 77 -0.48 -4.12 -14.43
CA ASP A 77 -1.29 -3.18 -15.22
C ASP A 77 -2.07 -2.21 -14.31
N ILE A 78 -3.39 -2.18 -14.42
CA ILE A 78 -4.25 -1.29 -13.62
C ILE A 78 -4.10 -1.47 -12.10
N MET A 79 -3.69 -2.66 -11.63
CA MET A 79 -3.44 -2.87 -10.21
C MET A 79 -2.15 -2.17 -9.74
N GLU A 80 -1.16 -1.99 -10.61
CA GLU A 80 0.04 -1.18 -10.31
C GLU A 80 -0.35 0.28 -10.16
N ASP A 81 -1.17 0.81 -11.08
CA ASP A 81 -1.68 2.18 -10.99
C ASP A 81 -2.44 2.42 -9.68
N TRP A 82 -3.21 1.44 -9.21
CA TRP A 82 -3.92 1.54 -7.92
C TRP A 82 -2.97 1.58 -6.72
N VAL A 83 -1.84 0.86 -6.78
CA VAL A 83 -0.77 0.96 -5.77
C VAL A 83 -0.16 2.36 -5.79
N GLU A 84 0.11 2.92 -6.97
CA GLU A 84 0.65 4.27 -7.10
C GLU A 84 -0.32 5.35 -6.59
N TYR A 85 -1.62 5.19 -6.83
CA TYR A 85 -2.63 6.08 -6.26
C TYR A 85 -2.59 6.09 -4.74
N LEU A 86 -2.47 4.91 -4.12
CA LEU A 86 -2.31 4.79 -2.67
C LEU A 86 -1.01 5.45 -2.19
N ARG A 87 0.12 5.21 -2.85
CA ARG A 87 1.42 5.82 -2.51
C ARG A 87 1.35 7.34 -2.50
N CYS A 88 0.75 7.95 -3.54
CA CYS A 88 0.53 9.39 -3.56
C CYS A 88 -0.32 9.85 -2.37
N GLN A 89 -1.42 9.15 -2.06
CA GLN A 89 -2.30 9.54 -0.95
C GLN A 89 -1.64 9.42 0.43
N ILE A 90 -0.73 8.45 0.62
CA ILE A 90 0.05 8.30 1.86
C ILE A 90 0.96 9.52 2.09
N VAL A 91 1.63 10.01 1.04
CA VAL A 91 2.50 11.20 1.12
C VAL A 91 1.69 12.47 1.41
N GLU A 92 0.43 12.51 0.99
CA GLU A 92 -0.47 13.66 1.19
C GLU A 92 -1.20 13.64 2.55
N SER A 93 -1.25 12.50 3.27
CA SER A 93 -2.07 12.35 4.47
C SER A 93 -1.44 11.42 5.51
N GLU A 94 -0.98 12.02 6.62
CA GLU A 94 -0.47 11.27 7.77
C GLU A 94 -1.52 10.35 8.42
N GLU A 95 -2.79 10.80 8.48
CA GLU A 95 -3.89 9.97 8.99
C GLU A 95 -4.07 8.70 8.16
N LEU A 96 -4.07 8.83 6.83
CA LEU A 96 -4.13 7.67 5.95
C LEU A 96 -2.90 6.77 6.14
N ALA A 97 -1.70 7.35 6.30
CA ALA A 97 -0.48 6.58 6.53
C ALA A 97 -0.60 5.69 7.79
N LYS A 98 -1.16 6.23 8.88
CA LYS A 98 -1.43 5.46 10.11
C LYS A 98 -2.38 4.29 9.85
N ASP A 99 -3.49 4.54 9.16
CA ASP A 99 -4.48 3.50 8.84
C ASP A 99 -3.93 2.44 7.88
N VAL A 100 -3.07 2.84 6.93
CA VAL A 100 -2.37 1.91 6.04
C VAL A 100 -1.43 1.00 6.80
N ARG A 101 -0.73 1.51 7.82
CA ARG A 101 0.20 0.72 8.64
C ARG A 101 -0.50 -0.26 9.57
N SER A 102 -1.75 0.02 9.95
CA SER A 102 -2.55 -0.82 10.85
C SER A 102 -2.62 -2.29 10.40
N LYS A 103 -2.75 -3.22 11.36
CA LYS A 103 -2.82 -4.67 11.11
C LYS A 103 -4.16 -5.12 10.49
N GLU A 104 -5.18 -4.25 10.53
CA GLU A 104 -6.53 -4.57 10.08
C GLU A 104 -6.72 -4.38 8.56
N LYS A 105 -5.81 -3.66 7.91
CA LYS A 105 -5.89 -3.30 6.50
C LYS A 105 -4.70 -3.88 5.74
N SER A 106 -4.92 -4.17 4.46
CA SER A 106 -3.89 -4.70 3.56
C SER A 106 -4.10 -4.22 2.13
N LEU A 107 -3.01 -4.17 1.36
CA LEU A 107 -3.04 -3.86 -0.08
C LEU A 107 -3.94 -4.84 -0.84
N LYS A 108 -3.89 -6.13 -0.49
CA LYS A 108 -4.76 -7.15 -1.09
C LYS A 108 -6.24 -6.85 -0.83
N GLY A 109 -6.58 -6.42 0.38
CA GLY A 109 -7.95 -6.02 0.71
C GLY A 109 -8.39 -4.75 -0.03
N MET A 110 -7.49 -3.77 -0.17
CA MET A 110 -7.73 -2.56 -0.96
C MET A 110 -8.04 -2.88 -2.43
N ILE A 111 -7.20 -3.71 -3.06
CA ILE A 111 -7.42 -4.16 -4.44
C ILE A 111 -8.73 -4.94 -4.56
N GLY A 112 -9.07 -5.76 -3.55
CA GLY A 112 -10.36 -6.44 -3.46
C GLY A 112 -11.55 -5.47 -3.44
N ALA A 113 -11.44 -4.36 -2.70
CA ALA A 113 -12.47 -3.32 -2.65
C ALA A 113 -12.66 -2.63 -4.01
N LEU A 114 -11.56 -2.30 -4.70
CA LEU A 114 -11.60 -1.75 -6.06
C LEU A 114 -12.21 -2.72 -7.06
N LEU A 115 -11.84 -4.01 -7.00
CA LEU A 115 -12.43 -5.05 -7.85
C LEU A 115 -13.92 -5.22 -7.59
N LYS A 116 -14.36 -5.23 -6.33
CA LYS A 116 -15.78 -5.31 -5.96
C LYS A 116 -16.57 -4.15 -6.57
N TRP A 117 -16.06 -2.93 -6.44
CA TRP A 117 -16.69 -1.75 -7.05
C TRP A 117 -16.72 -1.90 -8.58
N SER A 118 -15.61 -2.32 -9.18
CA SER A 118 -15.47 -2.45 -10.64
C SER A 118 -16.50 -3.42 -11.22
N PHE A 119 -16.70 -4.59 -10.60
CA PHE A 119 -17.69 -5.57 -11.02
C PHE A 119 -19.13 -5.04 -10.90
N ALA A 120 -19.44 -4.30 -9.84
CA ALA A 120 -20.77 -3.73 -9.64
C ALA A 120 -21.11 -2.59 -10.63
N HIS A 121 -20.10 -1.89 -11.16
CA HIS A 121 -20.27 -0.70 -12.00
C HIS A 121 -19.90 -0.92 -13.47
N GLN A 122 -19.90 -2.17 -13.91
CA GLN A 122 -19.62 -2.53 -15.30
C GLN A 122 -20.63 -1.91 -16.28
N ARG A 123 -20.10 -1.33 -17.36
CA ARG A 123 -20.90 -0.75 -18.45
C ARG A 123 -20.66 -1.53 -19.73
N THR A 124 -21.72 -1.74 -20.51
CA THR A 124 -21.61 -2.32 -21.85
C THR A 124 -20.88 -1.34 -22.76
N ILE A 125 -19.88 -1.83 -23.50
CA ILE A 125 -19.15 -1.02 -24.48
C ILE A 125 -20.01 -0.80 -25.73
N GLU A 126 -19.98 0.42 -26.26
CA GLU A 126 -20.74 0.79 -27.45
C GLU A 126 -20.33 -0.01 -28.69
N LYS A 127 -21.29 -0.32 -29.55
CA LYS A 127 -21.08 -1.20 -30.71
C LYS A 127 -20.05 -0.65 -31.68
N ASP A 128 -20.01 0.67 -31.87
CA ASP A 128 -19.08 1.32 -32.80
C ASP A 128 -17.63 1.20 -32.32
N ILE A 129 -17.41 1.23 -31.00
CA ILE A 129 -16.10 0.97 -30.38
C ILE A 129 -15.70 -0.49 -30.62
N LEU A 130 -16.62 -1.44 -30.45
CA LEU A 130 -16.37 -2.86 -30.71
C LEU A 130 -16.03 -3.11 -32.18
N GLN A 131 -16.73 -2.45 -33.10
CA GLN A 131 -16.45 -2.52 -34.54
C GLN A 131 -15.06 -1.96 -34.86
N ALA A 132 -14.69 -0.81 -34.30
CA ALA A 132 -13.38 -0.21 -34.47
C ALA A 132 -12.26 -1.10 -33.93
N ALA A 133 -12.52 -1.83 -32.84
CA ALA A 133 -11.60 -2.82 -32.27
C ALA A 133 -11.52 -4.14 -33.06
N GLY A 134 -12.31 -4.29 -34.14
CA GLY A 134 -12.35 -5.53 -34.95
C GLY A 134 -13.04 -6.70 -34.26
N ILE A 135 -13.77 -6.46 -33.17
CA ILE A 135 -14.46 -7.50 -32.39
C ILE A 135 -15.79 -7.81 -33.09
N LYS A 136 -15.86 -8.95 -33.78
CA LYS A 136 -17.04 -9.42 -34.52
C LYS A 136 -17.68 -10.61 -33.81
N ASN A 137 -19.02 -10.63 -33.70
CA ASN A 137 -19.81 -11.75 -33.16
C ASN A 137 -19.48 -12.18 -31.71
N THR A 138 -19.36 -11.24 -30.79
CA THR A 138 -19.15 -11.58 -29.37
C THR A 138 -20.36 -11.17 -28.55
N GLY A 139 -20.61 -11.91 -27.45
CA GLY A 139 -21.61 -11.56 -26.45
C GLY A 139 -21.37 -10.19 -25.79
N LYS A 140 -22.02 -9.95 -24.65
CA LYS A 140 -21.93 -8.68 -23.92
C LYS A 140 -20.48 -8.41 -23.45
N VAL A 141 -19.82 -7.42 -24.04
CA VAL A 141 -18.53 -6.89 -23.57
C VAL A 141 -18.78 -5.76 -22.57
N THR A 142 -18.22 -5.88 -21.38
CA THR A 142 -18.36 -4.87 -20.32
C THR A 142 -17.01 -4.42 -19.78
N LEU A 143 -16.96 -3.16 -19.32
CA LEU A 143 -15.81 -2.59 -18.63
C LEU A 143 -16.26 -1.86 -17.37
N GLY A 144 -15.56 -2.10 -16.26
CA GLY A 144 -15.88 -1.52 -14.95
C GLY A 144 -14.70 -0.82 -14.28
N ILE A 145 -13.62 -0.50 -15.01
CA ILE A 145 -12.43 0.09 -14.42
C ILE A 145 -12.77 1.50 -13.90
N PRO A 146 -12.56 1.82 -12.60
CA PRO A 146 -12.77 3.15 -12.08
C PRO A 146 -11.76 4.14 -12.68
N GLY A 147 -12.21 5.35 -12.96
CA GLY A 147 -11.30 6.47 -13.20
C GLY A 147 -10.50 6.82 -11.92
N MET A 148 -9.37 7.51 -12.09
CA MET A 148 -8.43 7.85 -11.00
C MET A 148 -9.11 8.47 -9.76
N GLY A 149 -9.99 9.45 -9.94
CA GLY A 149 -10.67 10.10 -8.82
C GLY A 149 -11.56 9.14 -8.02
N GLN A 150 -12.27 8.24 -8.71
CA GLN A 150 -13.09 7.22 -8.06
C GLN A 150 -12.23 6.16 -7.37
N ALA A 151 -11.10 5.76 -7.98
CA ALA A 151 -10.16 4.81 -7.37
C ALA A 151 -9.58 5.38 -6.07
N LYS A 152 -9.07 6.62 -6.09
CA LYS A 152 -8.57 7.33 -4.89
C LYS A 152 -9.62 7.44 -3.78
N LYS A 153 -10.90 7.65 -4.14
CA LYS A 153 -12.01 7.67 -3.17
C LYS A 153 -12.19 6.31 -2.49
N ILE A 154 -12.26 5.23 -3.27
CA ILE A 154 -12.42 3.86 -2.76
C ILE A 154 -11.24 3.46 -1.87
N ILE A 155 -10.01 3.81 -2.27
CA ILE A 155 -8.79 3.55 -1.49
C ILE A 155 -8.92 4.21 -0.11
N LYS A 156 -9.29 5.50 -0.08
CA LYS A 156 -9.44 6.25 1.17
C LYS A 156 -10.52 5.66 2.07
N GLU A 157 -11.69 5.32 1.51
CA GLU A 157 -12.80 4.67 2.22
C GLU A 157 -12.39 3.31 2.79
N TYR A 158 -11.61 2.52 2.04
CA TYR A 158 -11.15 1.22 2.50
C TYR A 158 -10.24 1.32 3.74
N TYR A 159 -9.25 2.21 3.72
CA TYR A 159 -8.28 2.33 4.81
C TYR A 159 -8.84 3.09 6.01
N MET A 160 -9.44 4.27 5.78
CA MET A 160 -9.89 5.14 6.87
C MET A 160 -11.26 4.76 7.46
N GLY A 161 -11.92 3.77 6.83
CA GLY A 161 -13.32 3.47 7.09
C GLY A 161 -14.25 4.58 6.55
N GLU A 162 -15.52 4.24 6.34
CA GLU A 162 -16.55 5.27 6.23
C GLU A 162 -16.62 5.99 7.57
N LYS A 163 -15.94 7.12 7.73
CA LYS A 163 -16.45 8.16 8.63
C LYS A 163 -17.66 8.78 7.93
N ALA A 164 -18.79 8.07 8.00
CA ALA A 164 -20.11 8.65 7.78
C ALA A 164 -20.43 9.62 8.93
#